data_AF-A0A5M9YZ95-F1
#
_entry.id   AF-A0A5M9YZ95-F1
#
_cell.length_a   1.000
_cell.length_b   1.000
_cell.length_c   1.000
_cell.angle_alpha   90.00
_cell.angle_beta   90.00
_cell.angle_gamma   90.00
#
_symmetry.space_group_name_H-M   'P 1'
#
loop_
_entity.id
_entity.type
_entity.pdbx_description
1 polymer ?
#
loop_
_entity_poly.entity_id
_entity_poly.type
_entity_poly.pdbx_seq_one_letter_code
_entity_poly.pdbx_strand_id
1 'polypeptide(L)'
;KINLRERSIYTKDLTVSYSLHIDDKTSILRVIKMLVVNDFLLTNISLSNVNKDNFNTLVKNIKNIPKERSTYELLVDIRKKMRLYHKTELGNGIEILKEIVLKMSMIQKSVNYIHVDFQKEDQVLSIKEKPKNLSNLVTFLKKVTPDYKKSDYLENYTKAFLDKYGPYTEVPLLVLLDPDKGLGSPYSKIFSISDTSNTKQSILLKEAIIKSIVSKNKYCDIENCDLPDLSDQEHINNFPTSLELYVKTIFCADNSALNTMIIPNSGSDKSGKTFGRFTYMFNRSNPISHMPEEIEVVDTPKNKRVLNVMLTNTNNSVVNVGTTGPDKNSIDIKDILVGVERDGESYYFYFKSRVTKKRLFFSATSMINYKNGEYLSYIASFLIEASHNKESNPFYIIRLLENFDNFPRIPAFYYKNIILTPLRWNFNKYTLGNFASKSELTAKFDAFMERWEVPKLVFLERNDNRLLLNLNLKIHRNELIREILSKTNVSIYEPILKNSNKLAEYVYSLTDNNLKNTTSVPLITRELDVAFNSRERKFILGDDWLYLKVYCSRNDLNTLITYKLSSLYKKMHDEKYIKLFHYLVFRDPETVKSFV
;
A
#
# COMPACT_ATOMS: atom_id res chain seq x y z
N LYS A 1 -30.48 -10.58 25.50
CA LYS A 1 -30.22 -10.90 24.08
C LYS A 1 -28.72 -11.06 23.88
N ILE A 2 -28.25 -12.23 23.47
CA ILE A 2 -26.83 -12.41 23.10
C ILE A 2 -26.59 -11.65 21.79
N ASN A 3 -25.76 -10.62 21.81
CA ASN A 3 -25.41 -9.87 20.59
C ASN A 3 -24.21 -10.54 19.92
N LEU A 4 -24.48 -11.34 18.88
CA LEU A 4 -23.48 -11.94 18.01
C LEU A 4 -22.53 -10.93 17.35
N ARG A 5 -22.87 -9.63 17.33
CA ARG A 5 -22.09 -8.59 16.66
C ARG A 5 -20.96 -7.99 17.50
N GLU A 6 -20.86 -8.35 18.78
CA GLU A 6 -20.01 -7.62 19.73
C GLU A 6 -18.92 -8.47 20.41
N ARG A 7 -19.10 -9.79 20.54
CA ARG A 7 -18.14 -10.66 21.26
C ARG A 7 -18.10 -12.07 20.71
N SER A 8 -16.95 -12.72 20.87
CA SER A 8 -16.79 -14.16 20.62
C SER A 8 -17.68 -14.98 21.57
N ILE A 9 -18.44 -15.93 21.01
CA ILE A 9 -19.42 -16.74 21.75
C ILE A 9 -19.26 -18.21 21.36
N TYR A 10 -19.39 -19.13 22.32
CA TYR A 10 -19.39 -20.56 22.01
C TYR A 10 -20.65 -20.96 21.26
N THR A 11 -20.51 -21.80 20.23
CA THR A 11 -21.63 -22.31 19.42
C THR A 11 -22.73 -22.97 20.27
N LYS A 12 -22.36 -23.64 21.36
CA LYS A 12 -23.31 -24.24 22.31
C LYS A 12 -24.21 -23.19 22.97
N ASP A 13 -23.64 -22.09 23.42
CA ASP A 13 -24.35 -21.02 24.14
C ASP A 13 -25.26 -20.26 23.16
N LEU A 14 -24.79 -20.12 21.92
CA LEU A 14 -25.60 -19.57 20.84
C LEU A 14 -26.82 -20.44 20.55
N THR A 15 -26.60 -21.75 20.43
CA THR A 15 -27.67 -22.72 20.15
C THR A 15 -28.69 -22.75 21.28
N VAL A 16 -28.23 -22.72 22.55
CA VAL A 16 -29.10 -22.65 23.74
C VAL A 16 -29.90 -21.35 23.77
N SER A 17 -29.28 -20.20 23.46
CA SER A 17 -29.98 -18.92 23.47
C SER A 17 -31.06 -18.80 22.38
N TYR A 18 -30.87 -19.43 21.22
CA TYR A 18 -31.89 -19.41 20.16
C TYR A 18 -32.91 -20.54 20.28
N SER A 19 -32.56 -21.66 20.92
CA SER A 19 -33.54 -22.72 21.21
C SER A 19 -34.62 -22.29 22.21
N LEU A 20 -34.43 -21.16 22.91
CA LEU A 20 -35.48 -20.52 23.72
C LEU A 20 -36.59 -19.87 22.88
N HIS A 21 -36.39 -19.74 21.57
CA HIS A 21 -37.29 -19.04 20.65
C HIS A 21 -37.62 -19.83 19.37
N ILE A 22 -36.86 -20.88 19.06
CA ILE A 22 -37.00 -21.73 17.87
C ILE A 22 -36.78 -23.19 18.28
N ASP A 23 -37.80 -24.03 18.15
CA ASP A 23 -37.77 -25.43 18.65
C ASP A 23 -36.87 -26.39 17.86
N ASP A 24 -36.36 -25.99 16.69
CA ASP A 24 -35.48 -26.83 15.86
C ASP A 24 -33.99 -26.44 15.96
N LYS A 25 -33.30 -27.11 16.89
CA LYS A 25 -31.85 -27.05 17.07
C LYS A 25 -31.06 -27.37 15.80
N THR A 26 -31.58 -28.24 14.94
CA THR A 26 -30.90 -28.68 13.71
C THR A 26 -30.89 -27.55 12.68
N SER A 27 -32.00 -26.84 12.54
CA SER A 27 -32.08 -25.66 11.67
C SER A 27 -31.17 -24.53 12.14
N ILE A 28 -31.06 -24.29 13.46
CA ILE A 28 -30.13 -23.29 14.02
C ILE A 28 -28.68 -23.63 13.62
N LEU A 29 -28.25 -24.88 13.79
CA LEU A 29 -26.90 -25.31 13.41
C LEU A 29 -26.65 -25.21 11.90
N ARG A 30 -27.66 -25.47 11.08
CA ARG A 30 -27.57 -25.31 9.61
C ARG A 30 -27.33 -23.84 9.24
N VAL A 31 -28.04 -22.91 9.87
CA VAL A 31 -27.85 -21.46 9.64
C VAL A 31 -26.47 -21.02 10.12
N ILE A 32 -26.02 -21.42 11.32
CA ILE A 32 -24.68 -21.09 11.82
C ILE A 32 -23.61 -21.60 10.84
N LYS A 33 -23.74 -22.85 10.38
CA LYS A 33 -22.82 -23.42 9.38
C LYS A 33 -22.82 -22.61 8.09
N MET A 34 -23.99 -22.20 7.60
CA MET A 34 -24.09 -21.35 6.41
C MET A 34 -23.39 -20.00 6.62
N LEU A 35 -23.57 -19.36 7.78
CA LEU A 35 -22.91 -18.10 8.10
C LEU A 35 -21.38 -18.24 8.21
N VAL A 36 -20.88 -19.36 8.75
CA VAL A 36 -19.44 -19.65 8.80
C VAL A 36 -18.87 -19.95 7.41
N VAL A 37 -19.56 -20.76 6.60
CA VAL A 37 -19.11 -21.12 5.24
C VAL A 37 -19.05 -19.89 4.31
N ASN A 38 -19.89 -18.89 4.57
CA ASN A 38 -19.93 -17.64 3.82
C ASN A 38 -19.19 -16.49 4.54
N ASP A 39 -18.33 -16.79 5.52
CA ASP A 39 -17.50 -15.82 6.26
C ASP A 39 -18.25 -14.66 6.96
N PHE A 40 -19.57 -14.79 7.17
CA PHE A 40 -20.35 -13.88 8.02
C PHE A 40 -20.02 -14.07 9.50
N LEU A 41 -19.63 -15.29 9.89
CA LEU A 41 -19.13 -15.61 11.21
C LEU A 41 -17.73 -16.22 11.10
N LEU A 42 -16.78 -15.59 11.76
CA LEU A 42 -15.42 -16.12 11.90
C LEU A 42 -15.34 -17.07 13.10
N THR A 43 -14.47 -18.06 13.00
CA THR A 43 -14.26 -19.05 14.07
C THR A 43 -12.93 -18.80 14.80
N ASN A 44 -12.74 -19.43 15.95
CA ASN A 44 -11.49 -19.32 16.71
C ASN A 44 -10.26 -19.95 16.01
N ILE A 45 -10.46 -20.72 14.93
CA ILE A 45 -9.39 -21.26 14.08
C ILE A 45 -9.00 -20.32 12.92
N SER A 46 -9.66 -19.17 12.79
CA SER A 46 -9.32 -18.17 11.77
C SER A 46 -7.90 -17.65 11.95
N LEU A 47 -7.22 -17.41 10.83
CA LEU A 47 -5.85 -16.89 10.81
C LEU A 47 -5.84 -15.40 11.18
N SER A 48 -4.76 -14.98 11.84
CA SER A 48 -4.41 -13.56 12.02
C SER A 48 -3.02 -13.34 11.44
N ASN A 49 -2.76 -12.16 10.88
CA ASN A 49 -1.42 -11.76 10.47
C ASN A 49 -0.67 -10.97 11.57
N VAL A 50 -1.31 -10.68 12.70
CA VAL A 50 -0.70 -9.89 13.79
C VAL A 50 -0.63 -10.67 15.09
N ASN A 51 0.54 -10.65 15.76
CA ASN A 51 0.78 -11.15 17.12
C ASN A 51 0.30 -12.59 17.40
N LYS A 52 0.15 -13.44 16.37
CA LYS A 52 -0.48 -14.76 16.51
C LYS A 52 0.38 -15.86 15.91
N ASP A 53 0.77 -16.81 16.75
CA ASP A 53 1.25 -18.12 16.29
C ASP A 53 0.05 -18.95 15.82
N ASN A 54 -0.24 -18.84 14.52
CA ASN A 54 -1.38 -19.50 13.90
C ASN A 54 -1.33 -21.03 14.06
N PHE A 55 -0.15 -21.64 13.95
CA PHE A 55 -0.01 -23.08 14.01
C PHE A 55 -0.23 -23.61 15.43
N ASN A 56 0.39 -23.00 16.45
CA ASN A 56 0.14 -23.43 17.84
C ASN A 56 -1.29 -23.12 18.29
N THR A 57 -1.89 -22.03 17.80
CA THR A 57 -3.30 -21.74 18.06
C THR A 57 -4.21 -22.81 17.46
N LEU A 58 -3.94 -23.23 16.22
CA LEU A 58 -4.66 -24.33 15.58
C LEU A 58 -4.55 -25.62 16.42
N VAL A 59 -3.33 -26.02 16.80
CA VAL A 59 -3.12 -27.22 17.64
C VAL A 59 -3.91 -27.15 18.95
N LYS A 60 -3.90 -25.99 19.63
CA LYS A 60 -4.64 -25.77 20.88
C LYS A 60 -6.15 -25.91 20.68
N ASN A 61 -6.69 -25.36 19.59
CA ASN A 61 -8.12 -25.38 19.32
C ASN A 61 -8.61 -26.78 18.90
N ILE A 62 -7.86 -27.49 18.04
CA ILE A 62 -8.23 -28.83 17.58
C ILE A 62 -8.18 -29.86 18.72
N LYS A 63 -7.28 -29.70 19.71
CA LYS A 63 -7.21 -30.55 20.90
C LYS A 63 -8.56 -30.79 21.57
N ASN A 64 -9.41 -29.77 21.58
CA ASN A 64 -10.70 -29.79 22.27
C ASN A 64 -11.86 -30.30 21.40
N ILE A 65 -11.59 -30.85 20.21
CA ILE A 65 -12.59 -31.39 19.30
C ILE A 65 -12.43 -32.92 19.25
N PRO A 66 -13.25 -33.70 20.00
CA PRO A 66 -13.06 -35.15 20.14
C PRO A 66 -13.02 -35.91 18.82
N LYS A 67 -13.80 -35.46 17.82
CA LYS A 67 -13.86 -36.07 16.47
C LYS A 67 -12.57 -35.90 15.67
N GLU A 68 -11.72 -34.94 16.03
CA GLU A 68 -10.49 -34.58 15.31
C GLU A 68 -9.23 -35.07 16.03
N ARG A 69 -9.35 -36.14 16.83
CA ARG A 69 -8.23 -36.68 17.60
C ARG A 69 -7.05 -37.11 16.72
N SER A 70 -7.33 -37.77 15.58
CA SER A 70 -6.30 -38.16 14.60
C SER A 70 -5.58 -36.95 14.00
N THR A 71 -6.33 -35.92 13.61
CA THR A 71 -5.79 -34.65 13.12
C THR A 71 -4.93 -33.97 14.17
N TYR A 72 -5.38 -33.94 15.43
CA TYR A 72 -4.60 -33.39 16.55
C TYR A 72 -3.27 -34.13 16.75
N GLU A 73 -3.28 -35.46 16.77
CA GLU A 73 -2.08 -36.28 16.95
C GLU A 73 -1.06 -36.03 15.82
N LEU A 74 -1.53 -35.92 14.57
CA LEU A 74 -0.70 -35.60 13.42
C LEU A 74 -0.10 -34.19 13.51
N LEU A 75 -0.89 -33.18 13.89
CA LEU A 75 -0.40 -31.80 14.09
C LEU A 75 0.63 -31.71 15.22
N VAL A 76 0.47 -32.47 16.30
CA VAL A 76 1.45 -32.54 17.40
C VAL A 76 2.77 -33.16 16.92
N ASP A 77 2.72 -34.20 16.09
CA ASP A 77 3.92 -34.79 15.51
C ASP A 77 4.61 -33.84 14.52
N ILE A 78 3.85 -33.19 13.63
CA ILE A 78 4.37 -32.12 12.76
C ILE A 78 5.08 -31.05 13.59
N ARG A 79 4.48 -30.59 14.69
CA ARG A 79 5.09 -29.61 15.59
C ARG A 79 6.44 -30.08 16.16
N LYS A 80 6.54 -31.34 16.57
CA LYS A 80 7.79 -31.92 17.08
C LYS A 80 8.86 -31.94 16.00
N LYS A 81 8.51 -32.34 14.78
CA LYS A 81 9.42 -32.36 13.64
C LYS A 81 9.85 -30.96 13.19
N MET A 82 8.95 -29.98 13.18
CA MET A 82 9.29 -28.58 12.93
C MET A 82 10.32 -28.05 13.94
N ARG A 83 10.18 -28.41 15.23
CA ARG A 83 11.16 -28.07 16.27
C ARG A 83 12.50 -28.77 16.07
N LEU A 84 12.49 -30.01 15.59
CA LEU A 84 13.71 -30.74 15.25
C LEU A 84 14.42 -30.09 14.05
N TYR A 85 13.66 -29.81 12.98
CA TYR A 85 14.15 -29.14 11.77
C TYR A 85 14.76 -27.77 12.09
N HIS A 86 14.10 -26.97 12.93
CA HIS A 86 14.59 -25.66 13.36
C HIS A 86 15.97 -25.73 14.05
N LYS A 87 16.28 -26.82 14.76
CA LYS A 87 17.57 -27.04 15.43
C LYS A 87 18.61 -27.72 14.54
N THR A 88 18.25 -28.09 13.31
CA THR A 88 19.13 -28.82 12.41
C THR A 88 19.98 -27.85 11.61
N GLU A 89 21.27 -28.17 11.45
CA GLU A 89 22.18 -27.38 10.62
C GLU A 89 21.74 -27.38 9.14
N LEU A 90 22.06 -26.29 8.44
CA LEU A 90 21.83 -26.18 7.00
C LEU A 90 22.47 -27.36 6.24
N GLY A 91 21.69 -27.98 5.36
CA GLY A 91 22.10 -29.16 4.60
C GLY A 91 21.68 -30.50 5.23
N ASN A 92 21.56 -30.58 6.55
CA ASN A 92 21.27 -31.83 7.27
C ASN A 92 19.78 -32.10 7.51
N GLY A 93 18.90 -31.13 7.22
CA GLY A 93 17.46 -31.19 7.51
C GLY A 93 16.56 -31.79 6.42
N ILE A 94 17.10 -32.34 5.33
CA ILE A 94 16.32 -32.74 4.13
C ILE A 94 15.26 -33.80 4.45
N GLU A 95 15.64 -34.87 5.15
CA GLU A 95 14.70 -35.97 5.45
C GLU A 95 13.61 -35.53 6.44
N ILE A 96 13.98 -34.73 7.44
CA ILE A 96 13.00 -34.14 8.38
C ILE A 96 12.00 -33.26 7.62
N LEU A 97 12.47 -32.44 6.67
CA LEU A 97 11.62 -31.59 5.84
C LEU A 97 10.65 -32.41 4.98
N LYS A 98 11.14 -33.48 4.33
CA LYS A 98 10.30 -34.41 3.55
C LYS A 98 9.20 -35.03 4.41
N GLU A 99 9.54 -35.48 5.61
CA GLU A 99 8.56 -36.05 6.54
C GLU A 99 7.49 -35.04 6.98
N ILE A 100 7.89 -33.79 7.26
CA ILE A 100 6.93 -32.72 7.59
C ILE A 100 5.99 -32.49 6.40
N VAL A 101 6.53 -32.32 5.20
CA VAL A 101 5.75 -32.12 3.97
C VAL A 101 4.77 -33.27 3.74
N LEU A 102 5.23 -34.51 3.87
CA LEU A 102 4.41 -35.69 3.68
C LEU A 102 3.25 -35.73 4.69
N LYS A 103 3.51 -35.44 5.97
CA LYS A 103 2.47 -35.38 7.00
C LYS A 103 1.50 -34.24 6.80
N MET A 104 1.96 -33.06 6.38
CA MET A 104 1.06 -31.94 6.06
C MET A 104 0.18 -32.27 4.84
N SER A 105 0.72 -32.99 3.84
CA SER A 105 -0.03 -33.41 2.65
C SER A 105 -1.15 -34.43 2.95
N MET A 106 -1.02 -35.20 4.03
CA MET A 106 -2.08 -36.09 4.53
C MET A 106 -3.27 -35.32 5.10
N ILE A 107 -3.05 -34.10 5.60
CA ILE A 107 -4.12 -33.22 6.12
C ILE A 107 -4.76 -32.46 4.96
N GLN A 108 -3.94 -31.76 4.16
CA GLN A 108 -4.40 -30.93 3.06
C GLN A 108 -3.31 -30.84 1.99
N LYS A 109 -3.64 -31.19 0.75
CA LYS A 109 -2.72 -31.03 -0.39
C LYS A 109 -2.48 -29.54 -0.68
N SER A 110 -1.22 -29.16 -0.83
CA SER A 110 -0.78 -27.80 -1.18
C SER A 110 0.44 -27.85 -2.10
N VAL A 111 0.68 -26.75 -2.82
CA VAL A 111 1.92 -26.56 -3.59
C VAL A 111 3.10 -26.28 -2.66
N ASN A 112 2.87 -25.52 -1.58
CA ASN A 112 3.87 -25.19 -0.57
C ASN A 112 3.30 -25.48 0.82
N TYR A 113 4.12 -26.09 1.67
CA TYR A 113 3.70 -26.53 3.01
C TYR A 113 4.35 -25.73 4.13
N ILE A 114 5.60 -25.33 3.96
CA ILE A 114 6.38 -24.65 5.00
C ILE A 114 6.88 -23.31 4.46
N HIS A 115 6.79 -22.30 5.31
CA HIS A 115 7.51 -21.04 5.17
C HIS A 115 8.69 -21.06 6.15
N VAL A 116 9.89 -20.71 5.67
CA VAL A 116 11.11 -20.69 6.48
C VAL A 116 11.78 -19.34 6.30
N ASP A 117 11.85 -18.57 7.38
CA ASP A 117 12.75 -17.43 7.48
C ASP A 117 14.04 -17.92 8.15
N PHE A 118 15.19 -17.61 7.54
CA PHE A 118 16.50 -18.02 8.04
C PHE A 118 17.20 -16.85 8.75
N GLN A 119 17.58 -17.07 10.01
CA GLN A 119 18.42 -16.15 10.78
C GLN A 119 19.79 -16.79 10.99
N LYS A 120 20.84 -16.05 10.65
CA LYS A 120 22.20 -16.45 10.97
C LYS A 120 22.56 -15.93 12.36
N GLU A 121 22.70 -16.82 13.34
CA GLU A 121 23.38 -16.51 14.61
C GLU A 121 24.87 -16.29 14.31
N ASP A 122 25.42 -15.16 14.77
CA ASP A 122 26.74 -14.58 14.44
C ASP A 122 26.89 -13.93 13.05
N GLN A 123 27.31 -12.67 12.92
CA GLN A 123 27.99 -11.76 13.83
C GLN A 123 27.03 -10.59 14.09
N VAL A 124 27.15 -9.90 15.21
CA VAL A 124 27.03 -8.43 15.14
C VAL A 124 27.97 -8.07 13.99
N LEU A 125 27.43 -7.84 12.80
CA LEU A 125 28.16 -7.09 11.80
C LEU A 125 28.39 -5.81 12.56
N SER A 126 29.57 -5.72 13.17
CA SER A 126 30.21 -4.48 13.48
C SER A 126 30.25 -3.85 12.10
N ILE A 127 29.18 -3.11 11.79
CA ILE A 127 29.15 -2.15 10.71
C ILE A 127 30.19 -1.16 11.21
N LYS A 128 31.47 -1.49 10.99
CA LYS A 128 32.62 -0.73 11.51
C LYS A 128 32.49 0.71 11.04
N GLU A 129 31.84 0.92 9.90
CA GLU A 129 31.45 2.21 9.38
C GLU A 129 30.04 2.15 8.81
N LYS A 130 29.09 2.86 9.43
CA LYS A 130 27.79 3.12 8.80
C LYS A 130 28.04 3.89 7.50
N PRO A 131 27.28 3.63 6.42
CA PRO A 131 27.41 4.40 5.19
C PRO A 131 27.28 5.89 5.49
N LYS A 132 28.31 6.65 5.12
CA LYS A 132 28.30 8.11 5.27
C LYS A 132 27.24 8.71 4.35
N ASN A 133 26.74 9.88 4.70
CA ASN A 133 25.83 10.70 3.89
C ASN A 133 24.40 10.16 3.65
N LEU A 134 23.96 9.04 4.25
CA LEU A 134 22.56 8.60 4.10
C LEU A 134 21.54 9.66 4.56
N SER A 135 21.78 10.30 5.70
CA SER A 135 20.93 11.40 6.18
C SER A 135 20.96 12.61 5.23
N ASN A 136 22.14 12.95 4.69
CA ASN A 136 22.29 14.03 3.72
C ASN A 136 21.55 13.73 2.42
N LEU A 137 21.54 12.47 1.97
CA LEU A 137 20.76 12.03 0.82
C LEU A 137 19.26 12.22 1.09
N VAL A 138 18.76 11.83 2.26
CA VAL A 138 17.34 12.05 2.61
C VAL A 138 17.01 13.55 2.63
N THR A 139 17.88 14.40 3.19
CA THR A 139 17.70 15.85 3.15
C THR A 139 17.69 16.39 1.71
N PHE A 140 18.57 15.90 0.84
CA PHE A 140 18.57 16.25 -0.58
C PHE A 140 17.27 15.82 -1.27
N LEU A 141 16.85 14.56 -1.10
CA LEU A 141 15.61 14.04 -1.67
C LEU A 141 14.40 14.84 -1.19
N LYS A 142 14.35 15.23 0.09
CA LYS A 142 13.31 16.08 0.66
C LYS A 142 13.22 17.46 0.00
N LYS A 143 14.35 18.02 -0.48
CA LYS A 143 14.39 19.29 -1.20
C LYS A 143 13.86 19.17 -2.64
N VAL A 144 14.21 18.10 -3.34
CA VAL A 144 13.93 17.99 -4.80
C VAL A 144 12.66 17.19 -5.13
N THR A 145 12.08 16.50 -4.14
CA THR A 145 10.86 15.71 -4.29
C THR A 145 9.63 16.62 -4.28
N PRO A 146 8.77 16.56 -5.30
CA PRO A 146 7.52 17.32 -5.30
C PRO A 146 6.53 16.76 -4.28
N ASP A 147 5.60 17.61 -3.86
CA ASP A 147 4.47 17.20 -3.04
C ASP A 147 3.68 16.05 -3.68
N TYR A 148 3.07 15.22 -2.82
CA TYR A 148 2.28 14.10 -3.28
C TYR A 148 1.15 14.57 -4.20
N LYS A 149 1.23 14.18 -5.47
CA LYS A 149 0.09 14.23 -6.36
C LYS A 149 -0.82 13.07 -6.02
N LYS A 150 -1.99 13.40 -5.48
CA LYS A 150 -3.05 12.43 -5.19
C LYS A 150 -3.38 11.60 -6.42
N SER A 151 -3.63 10.31 -6.19
CA SER A 151 -4.07 9.43 -7.24
C SER A 151 -5.42 9.89 -7.80
N ASP A 152 -5.61 9.76 -9.12
CA ASP A 152 -6.81 10.23 -9.80
C ASP A 152 -8.10 9.62 -9.18
N TYR A 153 -8.03 8.38 -8.71
CA TYR A 153 -9.18 7.73 -8.06
C TYR A 153 -9.51 8.33 -6.69
N LEU A 154 -8.51 8.60 -5.84
CA LEU A 154 -8.78 9.23 -4.53
C LEU A 154 -9.24 10.67 -4.71
N GLU A 155 -8.73 11.38 -5.71
CA GLU A 155 -9.17 12.74 -6.00
C GLU A 155 -10.64 12.77 -6.42
N ASN A 156 -11.02 11.89 -7.35
CA ASN A 156 -12.42 11.71 -7.74
C ASN A 156 -13.30 11.29 -6.55
N TYR A 157 -12.80 10.41 -5.67
CA TYR A 157 -13.54 9.96 -4.51
C TYR A 157 -13.74 11.08 -3.47
N THR A 158 -12.74 11.94 -3.26
CA THR A 158 -12.88 13.14 -2.43
C THR A 158 -13.87 14.13 -3.01
N LYS A 159 -13.85 14.36 -4.33
CA LYS A 159 -14.86 15.21 -4.97
C LYS A 159 -16.27 14.67 -4.74
N ALA A 160 -16.48 13.36 -4.93
CA ALA A 160 -17.76 12.72 -4.66
C ALA A 160 -18.17 12.83 -3.17
N PHE A 161 -17.22 12.80 -2.24
CA PHE A 161 -17.47 13.06 -0.82
C PHE A 161 -17.94 14.49 -0.58
N LEU A 162 -17.25 15.48 -1.14
CA LEU A 162 -17.62 16.89 -1.02
C LEU A 162 -19.01 17.16 -1.62
N ASP A 163 -19.30 16.60 -2.79
CA ASP A 163 -20.58 16.77 -3.48
C ASP A 163 -21.75 16.18 -2.65
N LYS A 164 -21.54 15.04 -1.99
CA LYS A 164 -22.60 14.33 -1.23
C LYS A 164 -22.74 14.81 0.22
N TYR A 165 -21.64 15.10 0.90
CA TYR A 165 -21.61 15.36 2.34
C TYR A 165 -21.13 16.75 2.72
N GLY A 166 -20.45 17.47 1.82
CA GLY A 166 -19.82 18.75 2.13
C GLY A 166 -18.54 18.61 2.98
N PRO A 167 -17.79 19.70 3.18
CA PRO A 167 -16.47 19.67 3.82
C PRO A 167 -16.50 19.65 5.36
N TYR A 168 -17.65 19.84 6.00
CA TYR A 168 -17.76 19.98 7.46
C TYR A 168 -18.46 18.79 8.13
N THR A 169 -18.54 17.68 7.40
CA THR A 169 -19.33 16.51 7.77
C THR A 169 -18.44 15.30 7.97
N GLU A 170 -18.63 14.60 9.09
CA GLU A 170 -17.99 13.31 9.33
C GLU A 170 -18.97 12.17 9.14
N VAL A 171 -18.61 11.20 8.30
CA VAL A 171 -19.43 10.04 7.95
C VAL A 171 -18.84 8.79 8.61
N PRO A 172 -19.63 7.89 9.22
CA PRO A 172 -19.14 6.59 9.67
C PRO A 172 -18.51 5.80 8.51
N LEU A 173 -17.33 5.22 8.71
CA LEU A 173 -16.56 4.53 7.67
C LEU A 173 -17.40 3.51 6.88
N LEU A 174 -18.12 2.65 7.61
CA LEU A 174 -18.95 1.61 7.00
C LEU A 174 -20.17 2.17 6.26
N VAL A 175 -20.65 3.38 6.60
CA VAL A 175 -21.73 4.05 5.86
C VAL A 175 -21.17 4.67 4.60
N LEU A 176 -20.00 5.29 4.66
CA LEU A 176 -19.33 5.88 3.50
C LEU A 176 -19.02 4.82 2.43
N LEU A 177 -18.50 3.66 2.85
CA LEU A 177 -18.05 2.60 1.95
C LEU A 177 -19.17 1.65 1.47
N ASP A 178 -20.38 1.79 2.01
CA ASP A 178 -21.56 1.04 1.57
C ASP A 178 -22.05 1.62 0.21
N PRO A 179 -22.24 0.82 -0.84
CA PRO A 179 -22.64 1.31 -2.16
C PRO A 179 -24.08 1.84 -2.21
N ASP A 180 -24.96 1.37 -1.33
CA ASP A 180 -26.38 1.75 -1.30
C ASP A 180 -26.60 3.00 -0.43
N LYS A 181 -25.85 3.12 0.66
CA LYS A 181 -25.95 4.26 1.59
C LYS A 181 -24.96 5.37 1.27
N GLY A 182 -23.76 4.98 0.87
CA GLY A 182 -22.56 5.80 0.78
C GLY A 182 -22.11 6.11 -0.64
N LEU A 183 -20.80 6.10 -0.85
CA LEU A 183 -20.14 6.24 -2.15
C LEU A 183 -19.61 4.90 -2.68
N GLY A 184 -19.67 3.83 -1.89
CA GLY A 184 -19.10 2.54 -2.26
C GLY A 184 -17.56 2.54 -2.25
N SER A 185 -16.96 1.68 -3.06
CA SER A 185 -15.50 1.51 -3.09
C SER A 185 -14.80 2.65 -3.86
N PRO A 186 -13.72 3.24 -3.31
CA PRO A 186 -12.92 4.26 -4.00
C PRO A 186 -12.13 3.71 -5.21
N TYR A 187 -12.01 2.38 -5.36
CA TYR A 187 -11.19 1.74 -6.40
C TYR A 187 -12.02 1.10 -7.53
N SER A 188 -13.31 1.45 -7.65
CA SER A 188 -14.26 0.82 -8.58
C SER A 188 -14.03 1.14 -10.07
N LYS A 189 -13.11 2.06 -10.40
CA LYS A 189 -12.79 2.45 -11.78
C LYS A 189 -11.30 2.23 -12.05
N ILE A 190 -10.98 1.48 -13.10
CA ILE A 190 -9.62 1.34 -13.61
C ILE A 190 -9.23 2.70 -14.19
N PHE A 191 -8.31 3.41 -13.53
CA PHE A 191 -7.80 4.68 -14.02
C PHE A 191 -6.39 4.52 -14.56
N SER A 192 -6.14 5.19 -15.68
CA SER A 192 -4.81 5.37 -16.24
C SER A 192 -3.94 6.12 -15.24
N ILE A 193 -2.77 5.57 -14.91
CA ILE A 193 -1.74 6.29 -14.16
C ILE A 193 -1.41 7.55 -14.97
N SER A 194 -1.63 8.75 -14.41
CA SER A 194 -1.30 9.99 -15.09
C SER A 194 0.18 9.99 -15.48
N ASP A 195 0.47 10.30 -16.74
CA ASP A 195 1.81 10.28 -17.33
C ASP A 195 2.70 11.33 -16.64
N THR A 196 3.58 10.91 -15.74
CA THR A 196 4.50 11.78 -14.99
C THR A 196 5.72 12.23 -15.83
N SER A 197 5.68 12.00 -17.14
CA SER A 197 6.84 11.98 -18.02
C SER A 197 7.52 13.33 -18.24
N ASN A 198 6.88 14.45 -17.90
CA ASN A 198 7.33 15.82 -18.26
C ASN A 198 7.44 16.82 -17.09
N THR A 199 7.78 16.38 -15.87
CA THR A 199 8.11 17.33 -14.79
C THR A 199 9.45 18.06 -15.05
N LYS A 200 9.67 19.21 -14.40
CA LYS A 200 10.93 19.97 -14.50
C LYS A 200 12.14 19.10 -14.12
N GLN A 201 12.02 18.31 -13.04
CA GLN A 201 13.05 17.34 -12.63
C GLN A 201 13.30 16.29 -13.72
N SER A 202 12.24 15.74 -14.33
CA SER A 202 12.36 14.75 -15.40
C SER A 202 13.13 15.32 -16.60
N ILE A 203 12.87 16.57 -16.99
CA ILE A 203 13.58 17.24 -18.09
C ILE A 203 15.06 17.43 -17.75
N LEU A 204 15.39 17.99 -16.57
CA LEU A 204 16.78 18.24 -16.17
C LEU A 204 17.60 16.95 -16.04
N LEU A 205 17.02 15.88 -15.51
CA LEU A 205 17.70 14.58 -15.44
C LEU A 205 17.94 13.99 -16.84
N LYS A 206 16.99 14.13 -17.77
CA LYS A 206 17.20 13.73 -19.18
C LYS A 206 18.32 14.54 -19.85
N GLU A 207 18.41 15.85 -19.59
CA GLU A 207 19.51 16.67 -20.07
C GLU A 207 20.86 16.22 -19.50
N ALA A 208 20.92 15.88 -18.21
CA ALA A 208 22.13 15.34 -17.59
C ALA A 208 22.55 14.00 -18.22
N ILE A 209 21.59 13.13 -18.55
CA ILE A 209 21.86 11.89 -19.32
C ILE A 209 22.49 12.24 -20.67
N ILE A 210 21.91 13.17 -21.43
CA ILE A 210 22.44 13.56 -22.75
C ILE A 210 23.86 14.13 -22.62
N LYS A 211 24.11 15.03 -21.67
CA LYS A 211 25.45 15.59 -21.40
C LYS A 211 26.47 14.48 -21.10
N SER A 212 26.09 13.49 -20.28
CA SER A 212 26.97 12.35 -19.95
C SER A 212 27.28 11.44 -21.15
N ILE A 213 26.32 11.32 -22.10
CA ILE A 213 26.53 10.56 -23.34
C ILE A 213 27.54 11.29 -24.22
N VAL A 214 27.39 12.61 -24.39
CA VAL A 214 28.27 13.44 -25.21
C VAL A 214 29.69 13.45 -24.64
N SER A 215 29.84 13.60 -23.32
CA SER A 215 31.16 13.60 -22.67
C SER A 215 31.75 12.21 -22.45
N LYS A 216 31.02 11.14 -22.80
CA LYS A 216 31.35 9.73 -22.50
C LYS A 216 31.56 9.43 -21.01
N ASN A 217 31.08 10.29 -20.11
CA ASN A 217 31.14 10.02 -18.68
C ASN A 217 30.24 8.84 -18.31
N LYS A 218 30.71 7.98 -17.40
CA LYS A 218 29.92 6.87 -16.85
C LYS A 218 29.17 7.24 -15.57
N TYR A 219 29.61 8.31 -14.90
CA TYR A 219 29.07 8.76 -13.62
C TYR A 219 28.55 10.19 -13.75
N CYS A 220 27.43 10.47 -13.10
CA CYS A 220 26.79 11.77 -13.06
C CYS A 220 26.47 12.14 -11.61
N ASP A 221 27.02 13.27 -11.16
CA ASP A 221 26.67 13.83 -9.86
C ASP A 221 25.28 14.46 -9.93
N ILE A 222 24.36 13.96 -9.12
CA ILE A 222 22.99 14.47 -9.10
C ILE A 222 22.90 15.88 -8.52
N GLU A 223 23.85 16.31 -7.68
CA GLU A 223 23.89 17.69 -7.17
C GLU A 223 24.17 18.69 -8.30
N ASN A 224 24.87 18.26 -9.37
CA ASN A 224 25.19 19.08 -10.54
C ASN A 224 24.09 19.07 -11.62
N CYS A 225 22.91 18.51 -11.33
CA CYS A 225 21.79 18.46 -12.26
C CYS A 225 20.84 19.67 -12.15
N ASP A 226 21.17 20.66 -11.32
CA ASP A 226 20.40 21.91 -11.13
C ASP A 226 18.91 21.67 -10.78
N LEU A 227 18.62 20.61 -10.03
CA LEU A 227 17.24 20.29 -9.62
C LEU A 227 16.67 21.42 -8.74
N PRO A 228 15.39 21.79 -8.92
CA PRO A 228 14.78 22.86 -8.14
C PRO A 228 14.70 22.49 -6.66
N ASP A 229 14.99 23.45 -5.78
CA ASP A 229 14.67 23.33 -4.36
C ASP A 229 13.18 23.63 -4.16
N LEU A 230 12.44 22.65 -3.67
CA LEU A 230 11.01 22.71 -3.40
C LEU A 230 10.70 22.85 -1.91
N SER A 231 11.72 22.97 -1.04
CA SER A 231 11.48 23.08 0.41
C SER A 231 10.80 24.39 0.83
N ASP A 232 10.86 25.43 -0.01
CA ASP A 232 10.47 26.81 0.33
C ASP A 232 9.09 27.22 -0.20
N GLN A 233 8.35 26.30 -0.83
CA GLN A 233 6.95 26.57 -1.15
C GLN A 233 6.17 26.66 0.17
N GLU A 234 5.26 27.62 0.33
CA GLU A 234 4.49 27.93 1.56
C GLU A 234 3.66 26.75 2.15
N HIS A 235 3.77 25.56 1.56
CA HIS A 235 3.18 24.32 2.01
C HIS A 235 4.09 23.60 3.02
N ILE A 236 3.46 23.04 4.06
CA ILE A 236 4.14 22.16 5.02
C ILE A 236 4.73 21.02 4.22
N ASN A 237 6.06 20.89 4.21
CA ASN A 237 6.76 19.82 3.51
C ASN A 237 6.30 18.46 4.06
N ASN A 238 5.42 17.79 3.32
CA ASN A 238 4.79 16.52 3.69
C ASN A 238 5.70 15.31 3.38
N PHE A 239 7.01 15.48 3.39
CA PHE A 239 7.93 14.34 3.29
C PHE A 239 7.72 13.38 4.47
N PRO A 240 7.78 12.05 4.26
CA PRO A 240 7.50 11.09 5.32
C PRO A 240 8.44 11.27 6.52
N THR A 241 7.88 11.15 7.72
CA THR A 241 8.61 11.31 9.00
C THR A 241 9.60 10.18 9.27
N SER A 242 9.44 9.06 8.58
CA SER A 242 10.36 7.93 8.64
C SER A 242 10.39 7.18 7.31
N LEU A 243 11.49 6.50 7.00
CA LEU A 243 11.63 5.67 5.80
C LEU A 243 12.73 4.63 5.99
N GLU A 244 12.73 3.59 5.16
CA GLU A 244 13.82 2.62 5.11
C GLU A 244 14.56 2.73 3.79
N LEU A 245 15.89 2.81 3.82
CA LEU A 245 16.74 2.73 2.63
C LEU A 245 17.36 1.34 2.52
N TYR A 246 17.28 0.75 1.33
CA TYR A 246 17.95 -0.51 1.03
C TYR A 246 19.29 -0.22 0.37
N VAL A 247 20.35 -0.64 1.04
CA VAL A 247 21.71 -0.21 0.74
C VAL A 247 22.63 -1.41 0.64
N LYS A 248 23.53 -1.36 -0.33
CA LYS A 248 24.66 -2.28 -0.41
C LYS A 248 25.97 -1.49 -0.32
N THR A 249 26.93 -2.01 0.46
CA THR A 249 28.31 -1.51 0.42
C THR A 249 28.97 -2.02 -0.86
N ILE A 250 29.60 -1.11 -1.60
CA ILE A 250 30.23 -1.39 -2.87
C ILE A 250 31.68 -0.90 -2.88
N PHE A 251 32.44 -1.39 -3.85
CA PHE A 251 33.73 -0.83 -4.20
C PHE A 251 33.73 -0.52 -5.70
N CYS A 252 33.76 0.76 -6.03
CA CYS A 252 33.78 1.22 -7.42
C CYS A 252 35.23 1.40 -7.89
N ALA A 253 35.64 0.65 -8.92
CA ALA A 253 37.01 0.71 -9.44
C ALA A 253 37.31 2.04 -10.14
N ASP A 254 36.34 2.56 -10.89
CA ASP A 254 36.47 3.78 -11.68
C ASP A 254 36.34 5.05 -10.79
N ASN A 255 35.85 4.91 -9.54
CA ASN A 255 35.76 6.00 -8.58
C ASN A 255 35.78 5.49 -7.12
N SER A 256 36.94 5.52 -6.47
CA SER A 256 37.14 4.99 -5.11
C SER A 256 36.38 5.75 -4.01
N ALA A 257 35.87 6.95 -4.30
CA ALA A 257 35.03 7.70 -3.35
C ALA A 257 33.61 7.09 -3.24
N LEU A 258 33.14 6.37 -4.26
CA LEU A 258 31.85 5.70 -4.27
C LEU A 258 31.95 4.34 -3.57
N ASN A 259 31.30 4.22 -2.41
CA ASN A 259 31.38 3.03 -1.55
C ASN A 259 30.02 2.51 -1.08
N THR A 260 28.94 3.15 -1.51
CA THR A 260 27.57 2.83 -1.10
C THR A 260 26.65 2.89 -2.32
N MET A 261 25.67 2.00 -2.40
CA MET A 261 24.69 1.97 -3.48
C MET A 261 23.28 1.74 -2.94
N ILE A 262 22.32 2.53 -3.41
CA ILE A 262 20.90 2.26 -3.23
C ILE A 262 20.51 1.08 -4.14
N ILE A 263 19.86 0.11 -3.53
CA ILE A 263 19.42 -1.10 -4.20
C ILE A 263 18.12 -0.80 -4.97
N PRO A 264 17.91 -1.30 -6.20
CA PRO A 264 16.63 -1.23 -6.89
C PRO A 264 15.47 -1.71 -6.02
N ASN A 265 14.29 -1.11 -6.18
CA ASN A 265 13.23 -1.09 -5.14
C ASN A 265 13.72 -0.41 -3.86
N SER A 266 14.21 0.82 -4.03
CA SER A 266 15.03 1.70 -3.16
C SER A 266 14.76 1.74 -1.65
N GLY A 267 13.65 1.19 -1.18
CA GLY A 267 13.31 1.18 0.21
C GLY A 267 11.82 1.07 0.49
N SER A 268 11.43 1.54 1.68
CA SER A 268 10.04 1.69 2.09
C SER A 268 9.81 3.14 2.55
N ASP A 269 8.60 3.62 2.33
CA ASP A 269 8.12 4.96 2.70
C ASP A 269 7.83 5.11 4.19
N LYS A 270 8.07 4.07 5.00
CA LYS A 270 7.90 4.11 6.45
C LYS A 270 8.76 3.06 7.13
N SER A 271 9.40 3.44 8.22
CA SER A 271 10.18 2.51 9.03
C SER A 271 9.33 1.37 9.62
N GLY A 272 9.91 0.18 9.75
CA GLY A 272 9.25 -1.02 10.25
C GLY A 272 8.62 -1.91 9.18
N LYS A 273 8.34 -1.42 7.97
CA LYS A 273 7.69 -2.22 6.91
C LYS A 273 8.51 -3.44 6.51
N THR A 274 9.82 -3.32 6.39
CA THR A 274 10.70 -4.45 6.04
C THR A 274 10.89 -5.40 7.22
N PHE A 275 11.07 -4.84 8.41
CA PHE A 275 11.37 -5.62 9.62
C PHE A 275 10.14 -6.36 10.18
N GLY A 276 8.92 -5.90 9.86
CA GLY A 276 7.67 -6.42 10.42
C GLY A 276 7.57 -7.94 10.44
N ARG A 277 7.78 -8.61 9.31
CA ARG A 277 7.73 -10.09 9.24
C ARG A 277 8.82 -10.80 10.02
N PHE A 278 9.90 -10.11 10.34
CA PHE A 278 11.05 -10.63 11.06
C PHE A 278 11.08 -10.21 12.53
N THR A 279 10.11 -9.43 13.02
CA THR A 279 10.11 -8.90 14.40
C THR A 279 10.25 -10.01 15.45
N TYR A 280 9.69 -11.19 15.20
CA TYR A 280 9.77 -12.33 16.11
C TYR A 280 11.19 -12.94 16.23
N MET A 281 12.10 -12.62 15.30
CA MET A 281 13.49 -13.07 15.31
C MET A 281 14.41 -12.14 16.12
N PHE A 282 13.92 -10.97 16.53
CA PHE A 282 14.72 -9.97 17.25
C PHE A 282 14.33 -9.92 18.74
N ASN A 283 15.15 -10.50 19.60
CA ASN A 283 14.84 -10.68 21.03
C ASN A 283 15.07 -9.47 21.96
N ARG A 284 15.67 -8.34 21.52
CA ARG A 284 16.20 -7.33 22.49
C ARG A 284 16.01 -5.84 22.20
N SER A 285 15.61 -5.44 21.00
CA SER A 285 15.25 -4.05 20.72
C SER A 285 14.45 -4.02 19.44
N ASN A 286 13.12 -3.90 19.54
CA ASN A 286 12.30 -3.73 18.36
C ASN A 286 12.71 -2.40 17.71
N PRO A 287 13.32 -2.36 16.51
CA PRO A 287 13.73 -1.10 15.87
C PRO A 287 12.53 -0.17 15.57
N ILE A 288 11.32 -0.68 15.77
CA ILE A 288 10.02 -0.06 15.56
C ILE A 288 9.51 0.68 16.82
N SER A 289 10.20 0.58 17.97
CA SER A 289 9.71 1.17 19.24
C SER A 289 9.60 2.70 19.28
N HIS A 290 10.19 3.39 18.31
CA HIS A 290 10.19 4.86 18.20
C HIS A 290 9.20 5.39 17.15
N MET A 291 8.31 4.53 16.65
CA MET A 291 7.30 4.90 15.66
C MET A 291 6.17 5.74 16.28
N PRO A 292 5.54 6.63 15.50
CA PRO A 292 4.28 7.24 15.90
C PRO A 292 3.23 6.16 16.21
N GLU A 293 2.33 6.44 17.16
CA GLU A 293 1.20 5.57 17.54
C GLU A 293 0.16 5.47 16.41
N GLU A 294 0.52 4.80 15.32
CA GLU A 294 -0.41 4.46 14.24
C GLU A 294 -1.03 3.08 14.45
N ILE A 295 -2.24 2.93 13.93
CA ILE A 295 -3.06 1.74 14.09
C ILE A 295 -2.71 0.74 13.00
N GLU A 296 -2.33 -0.47 13.39
CA GLU A 296 -2.02 -1.55 12.47
C GLU A 296 -3.31 -2.12 11.87
N VAL A 297 -3.39 -2.15 10.54
CA VAL A 297 -4.52 -2.72 9.82
C VAL A 297 -4.32 -4.23 9.66
N VAL A 298 -5.23 -4.98 10.27
CA VAL A 298 -5.27 -6.44 10.22
C VAL A 298 -6.33 -6.83 9.19
N ASP A 299 -5.91 -7.48 8.12
CA ASP A 299 -6.80 -7.92 7.05
C ASP A 299 -6.47 -9.36 6.64
N THR A 300 -7.43 -10.01 6.00
CA THR A 300 -7.28 -11.37 5.51
C THR A 300 -7.32 -11.38 3.98
N PRO A 301 -6.17 -11.55 3.31
CA PRO A 301 -6.10 -11.55 1.86
C PRO A 301 -6.93 -12.70 1.26
N LYS A 302 -7.45 -12.47 0.05
CA LYS A 302 -8.07 -13.54 -0.76
C LYS A 302 -7.07 -14.65 -1.03
N ASN A 303 -5.87 -14.28 -1.48
CA ASN A 303 -4.76 -15.21 -1.64
C ASN A 303 -4.01 -15.40 -0.31
N LYS A 304 -4.22 -16.55 0.34
CA LYS A 304 -3.61 -16.84 1.65
C LYS A 304 -2.08 -16.91 1.62
N ARG A 305 -1.42 -17.05 0.47
CA ARG A 305 0.05 -16.99 0.36
C ARG A 305 0.60 -15.62 0.79
N VAL A 306 -0.19 -14.57 0.60
CA VAL A 306 0.17 -13.20 0.95
C VAL A 306 0.31 -13.03 2.46
N LEU A 307 -0.37 -13.86 3.27
CA LEU A 307 -0.23 -13.83 4.73
C LEU A 307 1.22 -13.99 5.18
N ASN A 308 2.03 -14.79 4.49
CA ASN A 308 3.45 -14.98 4.84
C ASN A 308 4.28 -13.69 4.73
N VAL A 309 3.81 -12.69 3.97
CA VAL A 309 4.44 -11.38 3.83
C VAL A 309 3.85 -10.36 4.82
N MET A 310 2.60 -10.56 5.24
CA MET A 310 1.86 -9.67 6.12
C MET A 310 2.05 -9.96 7.62
N LEU A 311 2.77 -11.03 7.98
CA LEU A 311 3.05 -11.36 9.38
C LEU A 311 3.77 -10.19 10.07
N THR A 312 3.34 -9.83 11.27
CA THR A 312 4.03 -8.83 12.09
C THR A 312 3.72 -8.99 13.57
N ASN A 313 4.66 -8.60 14.43
CA ASN A 313 4.40 -8.41 15.85
C ASN A 313 4.47 -6.92 16.20
N THR A 314 3.38 -6.38 16.76
CA THR A 314 3.26 -4.97 17.12
C THR A 314 2.64 -4.78 18.50
N ASN A 315 3.04 -3.72 19.20
CA ASN A 315 2.39 -3.29 20.44
C ASN A 315 1.36 -2.19 20.21
N ASN A 316 1.25 -1.69 18.97
CA ASN A 316 0.33 -0.63 18.61
C ASN A 316 -1.13 -1.12 18.67
N SER A 317 -2.06 -0.17 18.66
CA SER A 317 -3.46 -0.48 18.45
C SER A 317 -3.70 -1.13 17.09
N VAL A 318 -4.73 -1.97 17.01
CA VAL A 318 -5.08 -2.70 15.78
C VAL A 318 -6.50 -2.39 15.35
N VAL A 319 -6.77 -2.43 14.04
CA VAL A 319 -8.13 -2.49 13.49
C VAL A 319 -8.31 -3.77 12.69
N ASN A 320 -9.34 -4.55 13.00
CA ASN A 320 -9.62 -5.81 12.34
C ASN A 320 -10.61 -5.61 11.19
N VAL A 321 -10.18 -5.92 9.97
CA VAL A 321 -10.99 -5.85 8.75
C VAL A 321 -11.26 -7.28 8.26
N GLY A 322 -12.50 -7.75 8.37
CA GLY A 322 -12.89 -9.09 7.89
C GLY A 322 -12.11 -10.25 8.52
N THR A 323 -11.52 -10.05 9.70
CA THR A 323 -10.62 -11.03 10.34
C THR A 323 -10.72 -11.01 11.85
N THR A 324 -10.08 -11.99 12.49
CA THR A 324 -9.88 -12.05 13.94
C THR A 324 -8.46 -11.60 14.27
N GLY A 325 -8.31 -10.56 15.09
CA GLY A 325 -7.01 -10.12 15.60
C GLY A 325 -6.95 -10.18 17.13
N PRO A 326 -5.88 -9.63 17.75
CA PRO A 326 -5.81 -9.51 19.20
C PRO A 326 -6.93 -8.58 19.71
N ASP A 327 -7.63 -8.99 20.77
CA ASP A 327 -8.68 -8.18 21.40
C ASP A 327 -8.09 -6.96 22.13
N LYS A 328 -6.86 -7.08 22.65
CA LYS A 328 -6.18 -6.04 23.42
C LYS A 328 -5.74 -4.89 22.51
N ASN A 329 -6.05 -3.66 22.93
CA ASN A 329 -5.76 -2.41 22.20
C ASN A 329 -6.39 -2.32 20.80
N SER A 330 -7.53 -3.00 20.56
CA SER A 330 -8.23 -2.92 19.27
C SER A 330 -9.18 -1.72 19.17
N ILE A 331 -9.36 -1.21 17.96
CA ILE A 331 -10.37 -0.21 17.60
C ILE A 331 -11.45 -0.91 16.78
N ASP A 332 -12.71 -0.82 17.21
CA ASP A 332 -13.84 -1.33 16.40
C ASP A 332 -13.95 -0.44 15.16
N ILE A 333 -14.01 -1.09 14.00
CA ILE A 333 -14.16 -0.44 12.70
C ILE A 333 -15.43 0.44 12.61
N LYS A 334 -16.47 0.14 13.42
CA LYS A 334 -17.70 0.93 13.53
C LYS A 334 -17.50 2.28 14.20
N ASP A 335 -16.43 2.42 14.98
CA ASP A 335 -16.08 3.64 15.71
C ASP A 335 -15.16 4.56 14.90
N ILE A 336 -14.95 4.28 13.62
CA ILE A 336 -14.14 5.11 12.72
C ILE A 336 -15.06 6.06 11.95
N LEU A 337 -14.82 7.36 12.13
CA LEU A 337 -15.40 8.44 11.35
C LEU A 337 -14.43 8.89 10.27
N VAL A 338 -14.98 9.30 9.13
CA VAL A 338 -14.25 9.79 7.97
C VAL A 338 -14.71 11.21 7.66
N GLY A 339 -13.78 12.13 7.55
CA GLY A 339 -14.03 13.50 7.08
C GLY A 339 -13.01 13.91 6.02
N VAL A 340 -13.15 15.14 5.54
CA VAL A 340 -12.16 15.77 4.65
C VAL A 340 -11.69 17.08 5.27
N GLU A 341 -10.42 17.37 5.16
CA GLU A 341 -9.81 18.64 5.58
C GLU A 341 -9.22 19.35 4.37
N ARG A 342 -9.29 20.68 4.38
CA ARG A 342 -8.70 21.51 3.34
C ARG A 342 -7.23 21.78 3.65
N ASP A 343 -6.39 21.67 2.64
CA ASP A 343 -4.97 22.01 2.70
C ASP A 343 -4.59 22.64 1.35
N GLY A 344 -4.30 23.95 1.37
CA GLY A 344 -4.22 24.78 0.17
C GLY A 344 -5.53 24.77 -0.64
N GLU A 345 -5.44 24.38 -1.91
CA GLU A 345 -6.58 24.27 -2.83
C GLU A 345 -7.22 22.87 -2.83
N SER A 346 -6.62 21.90 -2.15
CA SER A 346 -7.01 20.50 -2.19
C SER A 346 -7.69 20.04 -0.89
N TYR A 347 -8.47 18.96 -1.00
CA TYR A 347 -9.09 18.29 0.15
C TYR A 347 -8.50 16.90 0.35
N TYR A 348 -8.26 16.54 1.62
CA TYR A 348 -7.64 15.29 2.02
C TYR A 348 -8.50 14.59 3.06
N PHE A 349 -8.64 13.27 2.93
CA PHE A 349 -9.35 12.49 3.92
C PHE A 349 -8.59 12.45 5.25
N TYR A 350 -9.33 12.42 6.35
CA TYR A 350 -8.83 12.10 7.68
C TYR A 350 -9.76 11.13 8.39
N PHE A 351 -9.25 10.47 9.43
CA PHE A 351 -10.02 9.57 10.27
C PHE A 351 -10.06 10.06 11.72
N LYS A 352 -11.18 9.81 12.40
CA LYS A 352 -11.38 10.16 13.81
C LYS A 352 -12.08 9.03 14.56
N SER A 353 -11.67 8.76 15.79
CA SER A 353 -12.39 7.84 16.65
C SER A 353 -13.68 8.48 17.14
N ARG A 354 -14.80 7.80 16.97
CA ARG A 354 -16.09 8.15 17.57
C ARG A 354 -16.04 8.17 19.09
N VAL A 355 -15.28 7.25 19.69
CA VAL A 355 -15.17 7.05 21.14
C VAL A 355 -14.21 8.05 21.77
N THR A 356 -12.97 8.11 21.30
CA THR A 356 -11.93 8.95 21.92
C THR A 356 -11.88 10.37 21.35
N LYS A 357 -12.59 10.63 20.24
CA LYS A 357 -12.56 11.88 19.47
C LYS A 357 -11.17 12.28 18.98
N LYS A 358 -10.18 11.37 19.04
CA LYS A 358 -8.81 11.59 18.55
C LYS A 358 -8.70 11.23 17.07
N ARG A 359 -7.79 11.93 16.37
CA ARG A 359 -7.39 11.59 15.00
C ARG A 359 -6.76 10.21 14.96
N LEU A 360 -7.06 9.47 13.90
CA LEU A 360 -6.55 8.11 13.66
C LEU A 360 -5.71 8.11 12.39
N PHE A 361 -4.58 7.41 12.45
CA PHE A 361 -3.71 7.12 11.33
C PHE A 361 -3.52 5.61 11.27
N PHE A 362 -3.62 5.05 10.07
CA PHE A 362 -3.59 3.62 9.83
C PHE A 362 -2.40 3.26 8.95
N SER A 363 -1.70 2.19 9.32
CA SER A 363 -0.61 1.65 8.53
C SER A 363 -0.58 0.12 8.54
N ALA A 364 0.27 -0.43 7.69
CA ALA A 364 0.64 -1.84 7.72
C ALA A 364 2.16 -1.92 7.91
N THR A 365 2.59 -2.63 8.96
CA THR A 365 4.00 -2.90 9.25
C THR A 365 4.45 -4.12 8.45
N SER A 366 4.30 -4.06 7.13
CA SER A 366 4.75 -5.08 6.19
C SER A 366 5.02 -4.47 4.81
N MET A 367 5.77 -5.19 3.98
CA MET A 367 6.04 -4.81 2.58
C MET A 367 4.88 -5.13 1.62
N ILE A 368 3.65 -5.23 2.15
CA ILE A 368 2.50 -5.53 1.31
C ILE A 368 2.15 -4.35 0.40
N ASN A 369 1.91 -4.62 -0.88
CA ASN A 369 1.35 -3.63 -1.78
C ASN A 369 -0.14 -3.44 -1.48
N TYR A 370 -0.44 -2.51 -0.57
CA TYR A 370 -1.80 -2.20 -0.14
C TYR A 370 -2.69 -1.60 -1.24
N LYS A 371 -2.11 -1.14 -2.36
CA LYS A 371 -2.88 -0.64 -3.52
C LYS A 371 -3.35 -1.76 -4.44
N ASN A 372 -2.85 -2.99 -4.27
CA ASN A 372 -3.32 -4.13 -5.04
C ASN A 372 -4.54 -4.78 -4.35
N GLY A 373 -5.72 -4.63 -4.96
CA GLY A 373 -6.98 -5.19 -4.48
C GLY A 373 -7.08 -6.71 -4.48
N GLU A 374 -6.10 -7.43 -5.03
CA GLU A 374 -5.95 -8.88 -4.85
C GLU A 374 -5.38 -9.24 -3.48
N TYR A 375 -4.65 -8.31 -2.85
CA TYR A 375 -3.92 -8.54 -1.62
C TYR A 375 -4.68 -8.03 -0.41
N LEU A 376 -5.16 -6.79 -0.43
CA LEU A 376 -5.96 -6.24 0.66
C LEU A 376 -7.38 -5.94 0.20
N SER A 377 -8.32 -5.99 1.15
CA SER A 377 -9.66 -5.46 0.95
C SER A 377 -9.58 -3.96 0.69
N TYR A 378 -10.52 -3.44 -0.12
CA TYR A 378 -10.57 -2.00 -0.40
C TYR A 378 -10.76 -1.14 0.86
N ILE A 379 -11.31 -1.72 1.94
CA ILE A 379 -11.46 -1.05 3.23
C ILE A 379 -10.08 -0.85 3.86
N ALA A 380 -9.28 -1.92 3.95
CA ALA A 380 -7.91 -1.85 4.47
C ALA A 380 -7.02 -0.93 3.60
N SER A 381 -7.10 -1.07 2.27
CA SER A 381 -6.40 -0.19 1.34
C SER A 381 -6.76 1.28 1.54
N PHE A 382 -8.06 1.59 1.68
CA PHE A 382 -8.52 2.97 1.90
C PHE A 382 -8.04 3.54 3.23
N LEU A 383 -8.10 2.77 4.32
CA LEU A 383 -7.59 3.19 5.63
C LEU A 383 -6.10 3.58 5.55
N ILE A 384 -5.27 2.72 4.94
CA ILE A 384 -3.82 2.95 4.82
C ILE A 384 -3.55 4.13 3.88
N GLU A 385 -4.07 4.09 2.64
CA GLU A 385 -3.73 5.11 1.65
C GLU A 385 -4.24 6.50 2.03
N ALA A 386 -5.45 6.61 2.57
CA ALA A 386 -6.01 7.89 2.98
C ALA A 386 -5.33 8.47 4.23
N SER A 387 -4.68 7.64 5.07
CA SER A 387 -3.90 8.14 6.22
C SER A 387 -2.62 8.87 5.82
N HIS A 388 -2.06 8.49 4.66
CA HIS A 388 -0.80 9.02 4.13
C HIS A 388 -0.98 9.78 2.80
N ASN A 389 -2.21 10.22 2.49
CA ASN A 389 -2.55 10.86 1.22
C ASN A 389 -1.97 12.27 1.01
N LYS A 390 -1.16 12.76 1.96
CA LYS A 390 -0.37 13.98 1.85
C LYS A 390 1.11 13.69 1.67
N GLU A 391 1.57 12.47 1.97
CA GLU A 391 2.99 12.16 2.08
C GLU A 391 3.67 12.04 0.73
N SER A 392 4.69 12.87 0.51
CA SER A 392 5.49 12.85 -0.72
C SER A 392 6.22 11.51 -0.87
N ASN A 393 6.33 10.98 -2.09
CA ASN A 393 7.07 9.74 -2.30
C ASN A 393 8.59 9.98 -2.19
N PRO A 394 9.27 9.47 -1.14
CA PRO A 394 10.68 9.76 -0.90
C PRO A 394 11.61 9.20 -1.99
N PHE A 395 11.11 8.28 -2.82
CA PHE A 395 11.86 7.65 -3.91
C PHE A 395 11.53 8.23 -5.29
N TYR A 396 10.83 9.37 -5.37
CA TYR A 396 10.39 9.98 -6.63
C TYR A 396 11.54 10.13 -7.65
N ILE A 397 12.65 10.74 -7.25
CA ILE A 397 13.80 10.98 -8.13
C ILE A 397 14.44 9.67 -8.61
N ILE A 398 14.62 8.71 -7.70
CA ILE A 398 15.21 7.41 -8.05
C ILE A 398 14.30 6.67 -9.02
N ARG A 399 12.98 6.68 -8.81
CA ARG A 399 12.01 6.09 -9.74
C ARG A 399 11.98 6.77 -11.10
N LEU A 400 12.17 8.09 -11.19
CA LEU A 400 12.32 8.75 -12.49
C LEU A 400 13.53 8.17 -13.23
N LEU A 401 14.68 8.08 -12.56
CA LEU A 401 15.92 7.54 -13.11
C LEU A 401 15.78 6.07 -13.53
N GLU A 402 15.06 5.25 -12.78
CA GLU A 402 14.78 3.84 -13.11
C GLU A 402 13.85 3.70 -14.34
N ASN A 403 12.89 4.62 -14.51
CA ASN A 403 11.88 4.54 -15.59
C ASN A 403 12.31 5.15 -16.93
N PHE A 404 13.49 5.76 -17.03
CA PHE A 404 13.97 6.32 -18.30
C PHE A 404 14.43 5.26 -19.29
N ASP A 405 13.54 4.78 -20.14
CA ASP A 405 13.87 3.66 -21.05
C ASP A 405 14.34 4.12 -22.44
N ASN A 406 14.19 5.40 -22.75
CA ASN A 406 14.40 5.94 -24.10
C ASN A 406 15.87 6.25 -24.44
N PHE A 407 16.82 5.97 -23.54
CA PHE A 407 18.24 6.21 -23.77
C PHE A 407 19.01 4.89 -23.89
N PRO A 408 19.96 4.76 -24.83
CA PRO A 408 20.74 3.52 -24.99
C PRO A 408 21.66 3.25 -23.81
N ARG A 409 22.22 4.30 -23.20
CA ARG A 409 23.05 4.23 -21.99
C ARG A 409 22.65 5.35 -21.06
N ILE A 410 22.53 5.04 -19.77
CA ILE A 410 22.22 5.99 -18.70
C ILE A 410 23.35 5.91 -17.67
N PRO A 411 24.02 7.03 -17.35
CA PRO A 411 25.15 7.03 -16.42
C PRO A 411 24.70 6.54 -15.04
N ALA A 412 25.66 6.07 -14.25
CA ALA A 412 25.43 5.88 -12.83
C ALA A 412 25.22 7.25 -12.18
N PHE A 413 24.02 7.50 -11.66
CA PHE A 413 23.74 8.70 -10.87
C PHE A 413 24.19 8.48 -9.45
N TYR A 414 24.89 9.45 -8.87
CA TYR A 414 25.36 9.38 -7.49
C TYR A 414 25.13 10.70 -6.76
N TYR A 415 25.02 10.61 -5.43
CA TYR A 415 25.02 11.72 -4.50
C TYR A 415 26.17 11.52 -3.52
N LYS A 416 27.17 12.43 -3.52
CA LYS A 416 28.40 12.28 -2.74
C LYS A 416 29.07 10.91 -2.96
N ASN A 417 29.04 10.01 -1.97
CA ASN A 417 29.63 8.67 -2.02
C ASN A 417 28.60 7.55 -2.32
N ILE A 418 27.35 7.90 -2.63
CA ILE A 418 26.21 6.97 -2.73
C ILE A 418 25.72 6.92 -4.18
N ILE A 419 25.81 5.76 -4.83
CA ILE A 419 25.18 5.51 -6.13
C ILE A 419 23.67 5.34 -5.93
N LEU A 420 22.87 6.15 -6.63
CA LEU A 420 21.41 6.09 -6.59
C LEU A 420 20.88 5.07 -7.59
N THR A 421 21.40 5.10 -8.81
CA THR A 421 21.12 4.11 -9.86
C THR A 421 22.42 3.72 -10.55
N PRO A 422 22.67 2.42 -10.79
CA PRO A 422 23.89 1.97 -11.45
C PRO A 422 23.88 2.35 -12.94
N LEU A 423 25.06 2.28 -13.59
CA LEU A 423 25.19 2.44 -15.02
C LEU A 423 24.30 1.41 -15.73
N ARG A 424 23.44 1.90 -16.63
CA ARG A 424 22.37 1.12 -17.25
C ARG A 424 22.47 1.18 -18.77
N TRP A 425 22.14 0.08 -19.43
CA TRP A 425 21.91 0.01 -20.87
C TRP A 425 20.52 -0.55 -21.16
N ASN A 426 19.79 0.12 -22.06
CA ASN A 426 18.42 -0.26 -22.40
C ASN A 426 18.35 -0.81 -23.83
N PHE A 427 17.61 -1.91 -23.99
CA PHE A 427 17.33 -2.59 -25.25
C PHE A 427 15.83 -2.50 -25.55
N ASN A 428 15.48 -1.69 -26.55
CA ASN A 428 14.11 -1.53 -27.03
C ASN A 428 14.11 -1.00 -28.46
N LYS A 429 12.91 -0.76 -29.02
CA LYS A 429 12.76 -0.24 -30.39
C LYS A 429 13.45 1.11 -30.64
N TYR A 430 13.66 1.93 -29.61
CA TYR A 430 14.31 3.22 -29.72
C TYR A 430 15.84 3.11 -29.73
N THR A 431 16.40 2.09 -29.08
CA THR A 431 17.85 1.93 -28.89
C THR A 431 18.48 0.90 -29.82
N LEU A 432 17.76 -0.18 -30.13
CA LEU A 432 18.18 -1.22 -31.09
C LEU A 432 17.52 -1.07 -32.47
N GLY A 433 16.41 -0.32 -32.57
CA GLY A 433 15.58 -0.32 -33.77
C GLY A 433 14.69 -1.56 -33.88
N ASN A 434 13.88 -1.62 -34.94
CA ASN A 434 13.06 -2.79 -35.26
C ASN A 434 13.92 -3.93 -35.83
N PHE A 435 13.53 -5.17 -35.62
CA PHE A 435 14.20 -6.35 -36.21
C PHE A 435 13.15 -7.38 -36.62
N ALA A 436 13.37 -8.06 -37.74
CA ALA A 436 12.46 -9.06 -38.31
C ALA A 436 12.84 -10.51 -37.95
N SER A 437 14.07 -10.74 -37.48
CA SER A 437 14.54 -12.08 -37.13
C SER A 437 15.51 -12.08 -35.94
N LYS A 438 15.69 -13.25 -35.32
CA LYS A 438 16.69 -13.45 -34.26
C LYS A 438 18.11 -13.20 -34.74
N SER A 439 18.42 -13.53 -35.99
CA SER A 439 19.76 -13.29 -36.55
C SER A 439 20.05 -11.79 -36.70
N GLU A 440 19.06 -11.02 -37.16
CA GLU A 440 19.17 -9.56 -37.26
C GLU A 440 19.32 -8.92 -35.87
N LEU A 441 18.51 -9.36 -34.89
CA LEU A 441 18.65 -8.92 -33.50
C LEU A 441 20.05 -9.23 -32.96
N THR A 442 20.59 -10.40 -33.24
CA THR A 442 21.92 -10.80 -32.76
C THR A 442 23.01 -9.88 -33.29
N ALA A 443 22.96 -9.53 -34.59
CA ALA A 443 23.90 -8.59 -35.18
C ALA A 443 23.77 -7.18 -34.59
N LYS A 444 22.54 -6.69 -34.41
CA LYS A 444 22.28 -5.39 -33.78
C LYS A 444 22.72 -5.34 -32.32
N PHE A 445 22.50 -6.43 -31.59
CA PHE A 445 22.96 -6.60 -30.24
C PHE A 445 24.49 -6.54 -30.16
N ASP A 446 25.22 -7.26 -31.03
CA ASP A 446 26.69 -7.21 -31.04
C ASP A 446 27.22 -5.80 -31.35
N ALA A 447 26.66 -5.15 -32.37
CA ALA A 447 27.00 -3.76 -32.70
C ALA A 447 26.70 -2.80 -31.54
N PHE A 448 25.60 -3.02 -30.82
CA PHE A 448 25.24 -2.22 -29.64
C PHE A 448 26.25 -2.42 -28.50
N MET A 449 26.58 -3.68 -28.20
CA MET A 449 27.51 -4.04 -27.13
C MET A 449 28.90 -3.42 -27.34
N GLU A 450 29.38 -3.42 -28.59
CA GLU A 450 30.64 -2.78 -28.99
C GLU A 450 30.54 -1.25 -28.91
N ARG A 451 29.53 -0.65 -29.53
CA ARG A 451 29.33 0.81 -29.58
C ARG A 451 29.22 1.44 -28.19
N TRP A 452 28.57 0.76 -27.25
CA TRP A 452 28.29 1.27 -25.91
C TRP A 452 29.20 0.68 -24.83
N GLU A 453 30.26 -0.01 -25.23
CA GLU A 453 31.31 -0.57 -24.36
C GLU A 453 30.73 -1.38 -23.19
N VAL A 454 29.71 -2.19 -23.47
CA VAL A 454 28.99 -2.94 -22.43
C VAL A 454 29.92 -4.04 -21.87
N PRO A 455 30.09 -4.13 -20.53
CA PRO A 455 30.97 -5.12 -19.93
C PRO A 455 30.46 -6.55 -20.16
N LYS A 456 31.37 -7.53 -20.05
CA LYS A 456 31.02 -8.95 -20.22
C LYS A 456 30.20 -9.50 -19.06
N LEU A 457 30.37 -8.96 -17.85
CA LEU A 457 29.52 -9.28 -16.71
C LEU A 457 28.47 -8.17 -16.58
N VAL A 458 27.19 -8.55 -16.48
CA VAL A 458 26.07 -7.61 -16.31
C VAL A 458 24.98 -8.21 -15.43
N PHE A 459 24.20 -7.37 -14.76
CA PHE A 459 22.95 -7.79 -14.14
C PHE A 459 21.79 -7.59 -15.11
N LEU A 460 20.98 -8.64 -15.29
CA LEU A 460 19.67 -8.56 -15.91
C LEU A 460 18.61 -8.48 -14.81
N GLU A 461 17.78 -7.44 -14.85
CA GLU A 461 16.67 -7.28 -13.91
C GLU A 461 15.36 -7.81 -14.46
N ARG A 462 14.64 -8.56 -13.62
CA ARG A 462 13.32 -9.14 -13.91
C ARG A 462 12.40 -8.88 -12.72
N ASN A 463 11.65 -7.78 -12.77
CA ASN A 463 10.86 -7.31 -11.63
C ASN A 463 11.79 -7.22 -10.40
N ASP A 464 11.50 -7.96 -9.33
CA ASP A 464 12.29 -7.97 -8.09
C ASP A 464 13.55 -8.87 -8.13
N ASN A 465 13.79 -9.59 -9.24
CA ASN A 465 14.90 -10.54 -9.35
C ASN A 465 16.08 -9.96 -10.16
N ARG A 466 17.30 -10.26 -9.72
CA ARG A 466 18.55 -9.97 -10.45
C ARG A 466 19.26 -11.24 -10.84
N LEU A 467 19.61 -11.34 -12.13
CA LEU A 467 20.40 -12.43 -12.66
C LEU A 467 21.76 -11.92 -13.14
N LEU A 468 22.84 -12.38 -12.52
CA LEU A 468 24.19 -12.09 -12.98
C LEU A 468 24.48 -12.90 -14.25
N LEU A 469 24.74 -12.21 -15.35
CA LEU A 469 25.05 -12.81 -16.64
C LEU A 469 26.54 -12.61 -16.97
N ASN A 470 27.20 -13.70 -17.34
CA ASN A 470 28.50 -13.66 -17.99
C ASN A 470 28.31 -13.84 -19.50
N LEU A 471 28.37 -12.75 -20.25
CA LEU A 471 28.12 -12.69 -21.69
C LEU A 471 29.22 -13.34 -22.53
N ASN A 472 30.32 -13.80 -21.92
CA ASN A 472 31.26 -14.72 -22.57
C ASN A 472 30.67 -16.15 -22.68
N LEU A 473 29.68 -16.49 -21.85
CA LEU A 473 29.01 -17.78 -21.90
C LEU A 473 27.82 -17.72 -22.86
N LYS A 474 27.84 -18.59 -23.89
CA LYS A 474 26.80 -18.66 -24.93
C LYS A 474 25.39 -18.80 -24.34
N ILE A 475 25.22 -19.58 -23.26
CA ILE A 475 23.93 -19.79 -22.59
C ILE A 475 23.40 -18.48 -22.00
N HIS A 476 24.23 -17.72 -21.29
CA HIS A 476 23.84 -16.46 -20.65
C HIS A 476 23.55 -15.38 -21.70
N ARG A 477 24.33 -15.34 -22.78
CA ARG A 477 24.05 -14.44 -23.90
C ARG A 477 22.72 -14.77 -24.58
N ASN A 478 22.45 -16.05 -24.81
CA ASN A 478 21.17 -16.50 -25.36
C ASN A 478 19.98 -16.17 -24.44
N GLU A 479 20.19 -16.18 -23.11
CA GLU A 479 19.18 -15.77 -22.13
C GLU A 479 18.77 -14.31 -22.34
N LEU A 480 19.75 -13.41 -22.46
CA LEU A 480 19.49 -11.99 -22.67
C LEU A 480 18.79 -11.73 -24.00
N ILE A 481 19.23 -12.39 -25.08
CA ILE A 481 18.57 -12.28 -26.40
C ILE A 481 17.12 -12.76 -26.32
N ARG A 482 16.86 -13.86 -25.61
CA ARG A 482 15.50 -14.37 -25.39
C ARG A 482 14.64 -13.36 -24.65
N GLU A 483 15.19 -12.70 -23.64
CA GLU A 483 14.47 -11.65 -22.91
C GLU A 483 14.08 -10.51 -23.86
N ILE A 484 15.03 -10.02 -24.66
CA ILE A 484 14.82 -8.92 -25.63
C ILE A 484 13.76 -9.28 -26.68
N LEU A 485 13.68 -10.55 -27.09
CA LEU A 485 12.63 -11.02 -28.02
C LEU A 485 11.25 -11.04 -27.38
N SER A 486 11.17 -11.26 -26.07
CA SER A 486 9.89 -11.46 -25.36
C SER A 486 9.29 -10.18 -24.77
N LYS A 487 10.08 -9.12 -24.64
CA LYS A 487 9.71 -7.88 -23.94
C LYS A 487 9.95 -6.66 -24.82
N THR A 488 9.14 -5.63 -24.60
CA THR A 488 9.26 -4.35 -25.32
C THR A 488 10.45 -3.51 -24.86
N ASN A 489 10.84 -3.65 -23.59
CA ASN A 489 12.00 -3.01 -22.99
C ASN A 489 12.75 -4.00 -22.09
N VAL A 490 14.07 -4.04 -22.22
CA VAL A 490 14.97 -4.83 -21.37
C VAL A 490 16.14 -3.97 -20.95
N SER A 491 16.42 -3.93 -19.65
CA SER A 491 17.53 -3.16 -19.08
C SER A 491 18.57 -4.10 -18.49
N ILE A 492 19.84 -3.79 -18.72
CA ILE A 492 20.97 -4.43 -18.04
C ILE A 492 21.81 -3.39 -17.31
N TYR A 493 22.51 -3.83 -16.28
CA TYR A 493 23.22 -2.95 -15.36
C TYR A 493 24.64 -3.40 -15.12
N GLU A 494 25.51 -2.42 -14.86
CA GLU A 494 26.88 -2.67 -14.47
C GLU A 494 26.93 -3.42 -13.12
N PRO A 495 27.66 -4.53 -13.04
CA PRO A 495 27.78 -5.27 -11.80
C PRO A 495 28.89 -4.67 -10.94
N ILE A 496 28.51 -3.96 -9.89
CA ILE A 496 29.48 -3.39 -8.93
C ILE A 496 29.87 -4.47 -7.91
N LEU A 497 30.86 -5.31 -8.28
CA LEU A 497 31.17 -6.58 -7.60
C LEU A 497 32.58 -6.72 -6.99
N LYS A 498 33.49 -5.75 -7.08
CA LYS A 498 34.86 -5.94 -6.56
C LYS A 498 34.91 -5.95 -5.02
N ASN A 499 35.69 -6.87 -4.44
CA ASN A 499 36.03 -7.00 -3.02
C ASN A 499 34.90 -7.20 -1.98
N SER A 500 33.65 -7.46 -2.38
CA SER A 500 32.62 -7.82 -1.40
C SER A 500 32.74 -9.30 -1.01
N ASN A 501 33.58 -9.62 -0.02
CA ASN A 501 33.55 -10.95 0.63
C ASN A 501 32.20 -11.26 1.30
N LYS A 502 31.25 -10.31 1.30
CA LYS A 502 29.86 -10.50 1.72
C LYS A 502 28.93 -9.78 0.73
N LEU A 503 28.10 -10.54 0.00
CA LEU A 503 26.94 -10.02 -0.74
C LEU A 503 25.82 -9.68 0.25
N ALA A 504 26.06 -8.72 1.14
CA ALA A 504 25.08 -8.30 2.14
C ALA A 504 24.31 -7.06 1.66
N GLU A 505 23.00 -7.10 1.85
CA GLU A 505 22.12 -5.95 1.74
C GLU A 505 21.77 -5.48 3.15
N TYR A 506 21.72 -4.16 3.34
CA TYR A 506 21.46 -3.52 4.60
C TYR A 506 20.20 -2.66 4.49
N VAL A 507 19.33 -2.75 5.48
CA VAL A 507 18.15 -1.91 5.60
C VAL A 507 18.41 -0.89 6.69
N TYR A 508 18.46 0.38 6.32
CA TYR A 508 18.64 1.49 7.26
C TYR A 508 17.30 2.20 7.46
N SER A 509 16.77 2.14 8.68
CA SER A 509 15.63 2.95 9.10
C SER A 509 16.11 4.36 9.46
N LEU A 510 15.51 5.38 8.85
CA LEU A 510 15.75 6.79 9.14
C LEU A 510 14.47 7.43 9.68
N THR A 511 14.61 8.30 10.67
CA THR A 511 13.50 9.02 11.31
C THR A 511 13.88 10.49 11.45
N ASP A 512 12.92 11.37 11.19
CA ASP A 512 13.07 12.80 11.43
C ASP A 512 12.71 13.14 12.88
N ASN A 513 13.73 13.42 13.70
CA ASN A 513 13.54 13.75 15.12
C ASN A 513 12.92 15.14 15.35
N ASN A 514 12.88 16.01 14.32
CA ASN A 514 12.43 17.38 14.46
C ASN A 514 10.92 17.55 14.19
N LEU A 515 10.28 16.56 13.57
CA LEU A 515 8.83 16.58 13.31
C LEU A 515 8.08 16.00 14.52
N LYS A 516 8.14 16.72 15.65
CA LYS A 516 7.22 16.49 16.77
C LYS A 516 5.82 16.92 16.32
N ASN A 517 4.90 15.95 16.25
CA ASN A 517 3.45 16.09 16.30
C ASN A 517 2.92 17.44 15.78
N THR A 518 2.51 17.48 14.51
CA THR A 518 1.44 18.40 14.10
C THR A 518 0.24 18.11 14.98
N THR A 519 0.14 18.90 16.03
CA THR A 519 -0.90 18.84 17.05
C THR A 519 -2.21 19.20 16.39
N SER A 520 -3.23 18.44 16.76
CA SER A 520 -4.59 18.53 16.29
C SER A 520 -5.09 19.98 16.26
N VAL A 521 -5.25 20.53 15.06
CA VAL A 521 -6.22 21.61 14.88
C VAL A 521 -7.58 21.01 15.28
N PRO A 522 -8.34 21.64 16.18
CA PRO A 522 -9.67 21.18 16.50
C PRO A 522 -10.51 21.28 15.22
N LEU A 523 -10.79 20.13 14.62
CA LEU A 523 -11.65 20.03 13.45
C LEU A 523 -13.07 20.36 13.92
N ILE A 524 -13.50 21.61 13.72
CA ILE A 524 -14.89 22.02 13.91
C ILE A 524 -15.71 21.27 12.85
N THR A 525 -16.25 20.12 13.25
CA THR A 525 -16.98 19.24 12.35
C THR A 525 -18.19 18.68 13.07
N ARG A 526 -19.29 18.56 12.34
CA ARG A 526 -20.53 17.95 12.84
C ARG A 526 -20.47 16.48 12.44
N GLU A 527 -20.51 15.60 13.43
CA GLU A 527 -20.74 14.19 13.19
C GLU A 527 -22.09 14.01 12.50
N LEU A 528 -22.18 13.18 11.47
CA LEU A 528 -23.45 12.63 11.02
C LEU A 528 -23.99 11.68 12.10
N ASP A 529 -24.49 12.24 13.19
CA ASP A 529 -25.17 11.49 14.24
C ASP A 529 -26.58 11.05 13.80
N VAL A 530 -27.14 11.75 12.82
CA VAL A 530 -28.50 11.51 12.37
C VAL A 530 -28.50 10.46 11.25
N ALA A 531 -29.17 9.33 11.52
CA ALA A 531 -29.33 8.24 10.57
C ALA A 531 -29.77 8.76 9.19
N PHE A 532 -29.28 8.14 8.12
CA PHE A 532 -29.61 8.53 6.73
C PHE A 532 -31.12 8.58 6.46
N ASN A 533 -31.91 7.77 7.18
CA ASN A 533 -33.38 7.72 7.09
C ASN A 533 -34.08 8.41 8.27
N SER A 534 -33.39 9.28 9.01
CA SER A 534 -34.06 10.07 10.05
C SER A 534 -35.06 11.02 9.42
N ARG A 535 -36.22 11.14 10.09
CA ARG A 535 -37.26 12.13 9.75
C ARG A 535 -36.78 13.57 9.93
N GLU A 536 -35.66 13.78 10.63
CA GLU A 536 -35.03 15.10 10.76
C GLU A 536 -34.21 15.51 9.53
N ARG A 537 -33.96 14.58 8.59
CA ARG A 537 -33.14 14.85 7.38
C ARG A 537 -33.84 14.53 6.07
N LYS A 538 -34.74 13.55 6.05
CA LYS A 538 -35.51 13.19 4.86
C LYS A 538 -36.97 13.51 5.08
N PHE A 539 -37.44 14.51 4.34
CA PHE A 539 -38.85 14.83 4.21
C PHE A 539 -39.38 14.14 2.95
N ILE A 540 -40.45 13.38 3.10
CA ILE A 540 -41.18 12.77 1.99
C ILE A 540 -42.40 13.63 1.63
N LEU A 541 -43.03 13.32 0.51
CA LEU A 541 -44.25 14.00 0.11
C LEU A 541 -45.34 13.82 1.19
N GLY A 542 -45.80 14.94 1.75
CA GLY A 542 -46.77 14.96 2.86
C GLY A 542 -46.16 15.31 4.23
N ASP A 543 -44.83 15.41 4.35
CA ASP A 543 -44.18 15.99 5.53
C ASP A 543 -44.16 17.53 5.47
N ASP A 544 -43.40 18.16 6.38
CA ASP A 544 -43.30 19.62 6.54
C ASP A 544 -42.72 20.38 5.33
N TRP A 545 -42.01 19.69 4.42
CA TRP A 545 -41.37 20.30 3.25
C TRP A 545 -41.84 19.65 1.94
N LEU A 546 -42.17 20.51 0.97
CA LEU A 546 -42.36 20.11 -0.43
C LEU A 546 -41.16 20.57 -1.25
N TYR A 547 -40.44 19.61 -1.86
CA TYR A 547 -39.32 19.89 -2.76
C TYR A 547 -39.70 19.60 -4.21
N LEU A 548 -39.52 20.58 -5.08
CA LEU A 548 -39.78 20.49 -6.52
C LEU A 548 -38.52 20.84 -7.30
N LYS A 549 -38.22 20.08 -8.36
CA LYS A 549 -37.18 20.43 -9.34
C LYS A 549 -37.84 20.98 -10.60
N VAL A 550 -37.67 22.27 -10.88
CA VAL A 550 -38.29 22.91 -12.05
C VAL A 550 -37.24 23.14 -13.13
N TYR A 551 -37.17 22.22 -14.10
CA TYR A 551 -36.21 22.29 -15.20
C TYR A 551 -36.57 23.40 -16.20
N CYS A 552 -35.60 24.24 -16.54
CA CYS A 552 -35.75 25.28 -17.56
C CYS A 552 -34.45 25.48 -18.35
N SER A 553 -34.54 26.20 -19.47
CA SER A 553 -33.34 26.62 -20.19
C SER A 553 -32.60 27.69 -19.38
N ARG A 554 -31.27 27.78 -19.54
CA ARG A 554 -30.46 28.78 -18.82
C ARG A 554 -30.87 30.22 -19.17
N ASN A 555 -31.39 30.44 -20.38
CA ASN A 555 -31.86 31.75 -20.84
C ASN A 555 -33.19 32.15 -20.19
N ASP A 556 -34.05 31.17 -19.86
CA ASP A 556 -35.37 31.40 -19.29
C ASP A 556 -35.36 31.45 -17.75
N LEU A 557 -34.23 31.10 -17.13
CA LEU A 557 -34.08 30.99 -15.68
C LEU A 557 -34.49 32.28 -14.94
N ASN A 558 -34.00 33.44 -15.42
CA ASN A 558 -34.33 34.73 -14.82
C ASN A 558 -35.83 35.03 -14.95
N THR A 559 -36.42 34.79 -16.13
CA THR A 559 -37.85 35.00 -16.36
C THR A 559 -38.71 34.08 -15.48
N LEU A 560 -38.32 32.81 -15.33
CA LEU A 560 -39.00 31.85 -14.47
C LEU A 560 -38.99 32.32 -13.00
N ILE A 561 -37.82 32.71 -12.48
CA ILE A 561 -37.66 33.15 -11.09
C ILE A 561 -38.42 34.45 -10.84
N THR A 562 -38.15 35.48 -11.66
CA THR A 562 -38.68 36.83 -11.45
C THR A 562 -40.19 36.90 -11.57
N TYR A 563 -40.79 36.18 -12.54
CA TYR A 563 -42.22 36.33 -12.83
C TYR A 563 -43.04 35.13 -12.36
N LYS A 564 -42.66 33.92 -12.75
CA LYS A 564 -43.52 32.73 -12.53
C LYS A 564 -43.44 32.23 -11.09
N LEU A 565 -42.24 32.04 -10.56
CA LEU A 565 -42.05 31.59 -9.18
C LEU A 565 -42.45 32.68 -8.17
N SER A 566 -42.12 33.95 -8.45
CA SER A 566 -42.59 35.07 -7.62
C SER A 566 -44.12 35.13 -7.54
N SER A 567 -44.82 35.01 -8.67
CA SER A 567 -46.28 34.99 -8.70
C SER A 567 -46.86 33.77 -7.97
N LEU A 568 -46.24 32.60 -8.11
CA LEU A 568 -46.67 31.38 -7.41
C LEU A 568 -46.50 31.54 -5.89
N TYR A 569 -45.33 32.01 -5.45
CA TYR A 569 -45.05 32.29 -4.04
C TYR A 569 -46.10 33.24 -3.47
N LYS A 570 -46.36 34.37 -4.14
CA LYS A 570 -47.32 35.37 -3.68
C LYS A 570 -48.71 34.75 -3.48
N LYS A 571 -49.20 34.00 -4.47
CA LYS A 571 -50.50 33.31 -4.36
C LYS A 571 -50.54 32.33 -3.19
N MET A 572 -49.54 31.45 -3.08
CA MET A 572 -49.54 30.42 -2.02
C MET A 572 -49.34 31.02 -0.62
N HIS A 573 -48.60 32.11 -0.51
CA HIS A 573 -48.41 32.84 0.74
C HIS A 573 -49.69 33.58 1.17
N ASP A 574 -50.33 34.30 0.24
CA ASP A 574 -51.57 35.04 0.51
C ASP A 574 -52.72 34.10 0.92
N GLU A 575 -52.80 32.92 0.29
CA GLU A 575 -53.75 31.85 0.64
C GLU A 575 -53.32 31.03 1.88
N LYS A 576 -52.18 31.36 2.49
CA LYS A 576 -51.60 30.73 3.71
C LYS A 576 -51.31 29.23 3.58
N TYR A 577 -51.03 28.74 2.37
CA TYR A 577 -50.61 27.35 2.14
C TYR A 577 -49.16 27.07 2.52
N ILE A 578 -48.30 28.10 2.52
CA ILE A 578 -46.87 27.96 2.82
C ILE A 578 -46.44 28.95 3.90
N LYS A 579 -45.50 28.53 4.76
CA LYS A 579 -44.87 29.39 5.78
C LYS A 579 -43.51 29.92 5.35
N LEU A 580 -42.77 29.12 4.59
CA LEU A 580 -41.42 29.42 4.11
C LEU A 580 -41.33 29.03 2.64
N PHE A 581 -40.53 29.79 1.87
CA PHE A 581 -40.23 29.49 0.48
C PHE A 581 -38.77 29.81 0.21
N HIS A 582 -38.07 28.88 -0.42
CA HIS A 582 -36.69 29.05 -0.84
C HIS A 582 -36.47 28.37 -2.18
N TYR A 583 -35.48 28.85 -2.93
CA TYR A 583 -35.11 28.27 -4.21
C TYR A 583 -33.59 28.22 -4.35
N LEU A 584 -33.09 27.25 -5.11
CA LEU A 584 -31.68 27.11 -5.41
C LEU A 584 -31.52 26.90 -6.91
N VAL A 585 -30.67 27.69 -7.55
CA VAL A 585 -30.30 27.41 -8.93
C VAL A 585 -29.28 26.29 -8.92
N PHE A 586 -29.63 25.17 -9.53
CA PHE A 586 -28.77 24.00 -9.60
C PHE A 586 -28.60 23.53 -11.05
N ARG A 587 -27.46 22.92 -11.35
CA ARG A 587 -27.22 22.27 -12.63
C ARG A 587 -27.29 20.77 -12.43
N ASP A 588 -28.25 20.13 -13.07
CA ASP A 588 -28.41 18.69 -12.95
C ASP A 588 -27.24 17.98 -13.66
N PRO A 589 -26.44 17.16 -12.94
CA PRO A 589 -25.35 16.42 -13.53
C PRO A 589 -25.82 15.33 -14.51
N GLU A 590 -27.05 14.83 -14.43
CA GLU A 590 -27.56 13.78 -15.32
C GLU A 590 -28.13 14.35 -16.64
N THR A 591 -28.89 15.45 -16.56
CA THR A 591 -29.56 16.03 -17.75
C THR A 591 -28.82 17.24 -18.33
N VAL A 592 -27.79 17.75 -17.65
CA VAL A 592 -26.98 18.94 -18.00
C VAL A 592 -27.80 20.26 -18.01
N LYS A 593 -29.11 20.19 -17.80
CA LYS A 593 -30.04 21.34 -17.71
C LYS A 593 -29.95 22.02 -16.35
N SER A 594 -30.28 23.30 -16.32
CA SER A 594 -30.48 24.03 -15.08
C SER A 594 -31.90 23.78 -14.55
N PHE A 595 -32.03 23.68 -13.24
CA PHE A 595 -33.33 23.72 -12.58
C PHE A 595 -33.29 24.69 -11.40
N VAL A 596 -34.49 25.13 -11.01
CA VAL A 596 -34.75 25.90 -9.79
C VAL A 596 -35.45 25.02 -8.77
#